data_AF-A0A6M0F785-F1
#
_entry.id   AF-A0A6M0F785-F1
#
_cell.length_a   1.000
_cell.length_b   1.000
_cell.length_c   1.000
_cell.angle_alpha   90.00
_cell.angle_beta   90.00
_cell.angle_gamma   90.00
#
_symmetry.space_group_name_H-M   'P 1'
#
loop_
_entity.id
_entity.type
_entity.pdbx_description
1 polymer ?
#
loop_
_entity_poly.entity_id
_entity_poly.type
_entity_poly.pdbx_seq_one_letter_code
_entity_poly.pdbx_strand_id
1 'polypeptide(L)' 'MSSVPGNLSLEQQFKLQVFQSQVQSLDLTQAQEYIMELLRQMMVKDNLVKDLLHTK' A
#
# COMPACT_ATOMS: atom_id res chain seq x y z
N MET A 1 -22.43 7.48 -4.99
CA MET A 1 -22.02 6.08 -4.78
C MET A 1 -21.40 5.98 -3.41
N SER A 2 -22.09 5.27 -2.51
CA SER A 2 -21.74 5.18 -1.09
C SER A 2 -20.34 4.58 -0.92
N SER A 3 -19.42 5.31 -0.30
CA SER A 3 -18.08 4.82 0.01
C SER A 3 -18.19 3.72 1.07
N VAL A 4 -18.28 2.47 0.62
CA VAL A 4 -18.13 1.31 1.51
C VAL A 4 -16.76 1.43 2.16
N PRO A 5 -16.66 1.39 3.51
CA PRO A 5 -15.37 1.35 4.19
C PRO A 5 -14.58 0.15 3.65
N GLY A 6 -13.45 0.40 3.01
CA GLY A 6 -12.58 -0.63 2.42
C GLY A 6 -12.39 -0.54 0.90
N ASN A 7 -13.19 0.23 0.18
CA ASN A 7 -12.95 0.47 -1.25
C ASN A 7 -11.89 1.55 -1.46
N LEU A 8 -11.10 1.39 -2.53
CA LEU A 8 -10.17 2.41 -2.98
C LEU A 8 -10.93 3.60 -3.59
N SER A 9 -10.47 4.83 -3.29
CA SER A 9 -10.91 6.03 -4.00
C SER A 9 -10.49 5.98 -5.48
N LEU A 10 -11.09 6.83 -6.33
CA LEU A 10 -10.73 6.91 -7.74
C LEU A 10 -9.24 7.26 -7.93
N GLU A 11 -8.72 8.18 -7.11
CA GLU A 11 -7.31 8.58 -7.12
C GLU A 11 -6.40 7.43 -6.69
N GLN A 12 -6.82 6.63 -5.71
CA GLN A 12 -6.08 5.45 -5.28
C GLN A 12 -6.07 4.38 -6.36
N GLN A 13 -7.19 4.16 -7.06
CA GLN A 13 -7.26 3.26 -8.20
C GLN A 13 -6.34 3.71 -9.34
N PHE A 14 -6.33 5.02 -9.66
CA PHE A 14 -5.41 5.60 -10.64
C PHE A 14 -3.94 5.41 -10.24
N LYS A 15 -3.58 5.68 -8.97
CA LYS A 15 -2.22 5.43 -8.46
C LYS A 15 -1.84 3.94 -8.62
N LEU A 16 -2.78 3.03 -8.37
CA LEU A 16 -2.55 1.60 -8.55
C LEU A 16 -2.23 1.21 -9.99
N GLN A 17 -2.89 1.84 -10.97
CA GLN A 17 -2.56 1.66 -12.39
C GLN A 17 -1.15 2.14 -12.72
N VAL A 18 -0.75 3.31 -12.20
CA VAL A 18 0.61 3.84 -12.38
C VAL A 18 1.65 2.90 -11.75
N PHE A 19 1.40 2.39 -10.53
CA PHE A 19 2.29 1.44 -9.88
C PHE A 19 2.38 0.11 -10.63
N GLN A 20 1.28 -0.37 -11.22
CA GLN A 20 1.28 -1.60 -12.02
C GLN A 20 2.26 -1.50 -13.19
N SER A 21 2.28 -0.39 -13.92
CA SER A 21 3.25 -0.17 -15.00
C SER A 21 4.69 -0.12 -14.50
N GLN A 22 4.93 0.43 -13.32
CA GLN A 22 6.27 0.48 -12.72
C GLN A 22 6.75 -0.90 -12.29
N VAL A 23 5.89 -1.69 -11.62
CA VAL A 23 6.22 -3.05 -11.17
C VAL A 23 6.53 -3.98 -12.35
N GLN A 24 5.84 -3.83 -13.48
CA GLN A 24 6.10 -4.62 -14.69
C GLN A 24 7.49 -4.38 -15.29
N SER A 25 8.13 -3.24 -14.99
CA SER A 25 9.47 -2.92 -15.48
C SER A 25 10.62 -3.40 -14.58
N LEU A 26 10.30 -3.98 -13.42
CA LEU A 26 11.30 -4.43 -12.45
C LEU A 26 11.93 -5.76 -12.86
N ASP A 27 13.24 -5.88 -12.60
CA ASP A 27 13.90 -7.19 -12.57
C ASP A 27 13.57 -7.95 -11.27
N LEU A 28 14.00 -9.22 -11.20
CA LEU A 28 13.71 -10.10 -10.07
C LEU A 28 14.28 -9.57 -8.75
N THR A 29 15.50 -9.04 -8.77
CA THR A 29 16.18 -8.55 -7.56
C THR A 29 15.48 -7.30 -7.04
N GLN A 30 15.18 -6.36 -7.93
CA GLN A 30 14.42 -5.16 -7.60
C GLN A 30 13.04 -5.52 -7.04
N ALA A 31 12.33 -6.44 -7.68
CA ALA A 31 11.02 -6.89 -7.20
C ALA A 31 11.09 -7.51 -5.80
N GLN A 32 12.10 -8.34 -5.53
CA GLN A 32 12.31 -8.94 -4.20
C GLN A 32 12.59 -7.88 -3.13
N GLU A 33 13.46 -6.91 -3.42
CA GLU A 33 13.76 -5.80 -2.51
C GLU A 33 12.53 -4.95 -2.23
N TYR A 34 11.77 -4.58 -3.27
CA TYR A 34 10.55 -3.79 -3.14
C TYR A 34 9.46 -4.52 -2.34
N ILE A 35 9.30 -5.84 -2.53
CA ILE A 35 8.33 -6.62 -1.75
C ILE A 35 8.70 -6.62 -0.26
N MET A 36 9.98 -6.81 0.07
CA MET A 36 10.43 -6.79 1.46
C MET A 36 10.19 -5.43 2.12
N GLU A 37 10.47 -4.34 1.41
CA GLU A 37 10.20 -3.00 1.95
C GLU A 37 8.70 -2.72 2.07
N LEU A 38 7.88 -3.17 1.10
CA LEU A 38 6.42 -3.03 1.18
C LEU A 38 5.84 -3.78 2.38
N LEU A 39 6.30 -5.02 2.64
CA LEU A 39 5.92 -5.78 3.84
C LEU A 39 6.33 -5.04 5.13
N ARG A 40 7.54 -4.47 5.16
CA ARG A 40 8.00 -3.66 6.30
C ARG A 40 7.11 -2.45 6.55
N GLN A 41 6.77 -1.71 5.48
CA GLN A 41 5.92 -0.52 5.56
C GLN A 41 4.50 -0.86 6.01
N MET A 42 3.95 -2.03 5.61
CA MET A 42 2.65 -2.48 6.11
C MET A 42 2.66 -2.70 7.63
N MET A 43 3.69 -3.35 8.17
CA MET A 43 3.82 -3.53 9.62
C MET A 43 3.94 -2.19 10.37
N VAL A 44 4.69 -1.23 9.82
CA VAL A 44 4.78 0.13 10.40
C VAL A 44 3.41 0.82 10.37
N LYS A 45 2.68 0.74 9.26
CA LYS A 45 1.33 1.28 9.14
C LYS A 45 0.38 0.66 10.17
N ASP A 46 0.47 -0.65 10.39
CA ASP A 46 -0.34 -1.35 11.40
C ASP A 46 -0.04 -0.86 12.82
N ASN A 47 1.25 -0.65 13.15
CA ASN A 47 1.63 -0.07 14.45
C ASN A 47 1.08 1.35 14.62
N LEU A 48 1.18 2.20 13.59
CA LEU A 48 0.62 3.56 13.63
C LEU A 48 -0.90 3.55 13.81
N VAL A 49 -1.61 2.67 13.11
CA VAL A 49 -3.07 2.54 13.25
C VAL A 49 -3.42 2.07 14.66
N LYS A 50 -2.70 1.09 15.21
CA LYS A 50 -2.87 0.66 16.61
C LYS A 50 -2.65 1.83 17.55
N ASP A 51 -1.55 2.55 17.44
CA ASP A 51 -1.24 3.69 18.31
C ASP A 51 -2.33 4.76 18.27
N LEU A 52 -2.81 5.12 17.07
CA LEU A 52 -3.90 6.09 16.88
C LEU A 52 -5.22 5.63 17.50
N LEU A 53 -5.53 4.33 17.41
CA LEU A 53 -6.75 3.74 17.99
C LEU A 53 -6.63 3.48 19.50
N HIS A 54 -5.42 3.33 20.03
CA HIS A 54 -5.13 3.16 21.46
C HIS A 54 -5.06 4.50 22.23
N THR A 55 -5.16 5.65 21.57
CA THR A 55 -5.35 6.94 22.23
C THR A 55 -6.78 7.10 22.78
N LYS A 56 -7.00 6.53 23.97
CA LYS A 56 -7.96 6.98 24.99
C LYS A 56 -7.32 6.89 26.37
#